data_AF-A0A9D2B1V9-F1
#
_entry.id   AF-A0A9D2B1V9-F1
#
_cell.length_a   1.000
_cell.length_b   1.000
_cell.length_c   1.000
_cell.angle_alpha   90.00
_cell.angle_beta   90.00
_cell.angle_gamma   90.00
#
_symmetry.space_group_name_H-M   'P 1'
#
loop_
_entity.id
_entity.type
_entity.pdbx_description
1 polymer ?
#
loop_
_entity_poly.entity_id
_entity_poly.type
_entity_poly.pdbx_seq_one_letter_code
_entity_poly.pdbx_strand_id
1 'polypeptide(L)'
;MSETQNVPAPAGGDPAAPTTPSKVAPLNLQAGINVTLLGRNIDALYSHNQDAQQNTHNTILIAPTDFSEPKTISFGEMIDQFKQSFGMGDTDVKQLENAVNSTAKQGSAFDINQLKISLNSAFLYLDHVKAPNAEKGQIEKCEYALSVFVDLSDFLPDLGFIKINSVFFNLWNLTPEQQQKVMHVADLETTRRQILGEPAPAALPAPEPSPAS
;
A
#
# COMPACT_ATOMS: atom_id res chain seq x y z
N MET A 1 60.76 74.58 -17.54
CA MET A 1 59.37 74.43 -18.02
C MET A 1 59.28 73.09 -18.72
N SER A 2 58.47 72.18 -18.15
CA SER A 2 57.69 71.12 -18.82
C SER A 2 56.94 70.40 -17.71
N GLU A 3 55.62 70.60 -17.69
CA GLU A 3 54.67 70.09 -16.71
C GLU A 3 54.52 68.57 -16.82
N THR A 4 54.59 67.88 -15.67
CA THR A 4 54.13 66.50 -15.52
C THR A 4 52.62 66.52 -15.30
N GLN A 5 51.86 66.13 -16.31
CA GLN A 5 50.41 66.02 -16.24
C GLN A 5 50.03 64.77 -15.42
N ASN A 6 49.43 65.01 -14.25
CA ASN A 6 48.93 64.01 -13.34
C ASN A 6 47.59 63.45 -13.89
N VAL A 7 47.55 62.16 -14.25
CA VAL A 7 46.30 61.50 -14.68
C VAL A 7 45.60 60.92 -13.45
N PRO A 8 44.33 61.25 -13.16
CA PRO A 8 43.61 60.66 -12.05
C PRO A 8 43.23 59.20 -12.34
N ALA A 9 43.39 58.34 -11.34
CA ALA A 9 42.91 56.96 -11.36
C ALA A 9 41.37 56.93 -11.46
N PRO A 10 40.77 56.00 -12.22
CA PRO A 10 39.32 55.85 -12.28
C PRO A 10 38.79 55.35 -10.93
N ALA A 11 38.01 56.19 -10.27
CA ALA A 11 37.11 55.78 -9.20
C ALA A 11 35.90 55.09 -9.84
N GLY A 12 35.67 53.81 -9.52
CA GLY A 12 34.53 53.07 -10.08
C GLY A 12 34.55 51.59 -9.72
N GLY A 13 34.63 51.27 -8.43
CA GLY A 13 34.23 49.96 -7.95
C GLY A 13 32.73 49.99 -7.65
N ASP A 14 31.90 49.54 -8.59
CA ASP A 14 30.51 49.21 -8.25
C ASP A 14 30.53 48.03 -7.26
N PRO A 15 29.89 48.13 -6.09
CA PRO A 15 29.67 46.96 -5.26
C PRO A 15 28.74 46.03 -6.03
N ALA A 16 29.25 44.86 -6.42
CA ALA A 16 28.46 43.80 -7.02
C ALA A 16 27.19 43.60 -6.17
N ALA A 17 26.03 43.88 -6.76
CA ALA A 17 24.74 43.66 -6.11
C ALA A 17 24.67 42.20 -5.66
N PRO A 18 24.21 41.90 -4.43
CA PRO A 18 24.02 40.53 -4.00
C PRO A 18 23.03 39.87 -4.96
N THR A 19 23.50 38.91 -5.76
CA THR A 19 22.64 38.08 -6.58
C THR A 19 21.78 37.25 -5.66
N THR A 20 20.53 37.65 -5.47
CA THR A 20 19.54 36.84 -4.75
C THR A 20 19.51 35.47 -5.41
N PRO A 21 19.79 34.36 -4.69
CA PRO A 21 19.71 33.04 -5.29
C PRO A 21 18.28 32.84 -5.79
N SER A 22 18.15 32.52 -7.08
CA SER A 22 16.85 32.27 -7.70
C SER A 22 16.18 31.11 -6.97
N LYS A 23 15.10 31.40 -6.24
CA LYS A 23 14.35 30.40 -5.48
C LYS A 23 13.65 29.48 -6.48
N VAL A 24 14.24 28.32 -6.74
CA VAL A 24 13.64 27.27 -7.57
C VAL A 24 12.31 26.87 -6.94
N ALA A 25 11.22 26.90 -7.71
CA ALA A 25 9.92 26.48 -7.23
C ALA A 25 9.95 24.98 -6.87
N PRO A 26 9.32 24.56 -5.75
CA PRO A 26 9.29 23.16 -5.36
C PRO A 26 8.57 22.34 -6.43
N LEU A 27 9.14 21.17 -6.77
CA LEU A 27 8.50 20.21 -7.67
C LEU A 27 7.52 19.35 -6.87
N ASN A 28 6.24 19.40 -7.24
CA ASN A 28 5.22 18.48 -6.77
C ASN A 28 4.69 17.69 -7.97
N LEU A 29 4.71 16.37 -7.89
CA LEU A 29 4.33 15.44 -8.96
C LEU A 29 3.55 14.28 -8.37
N GLN A 30 2.49 13.86 -9.06
CA GLN A 30 1.81 12.60 -8.78
C GLN A 30 1.61 11.84 -10.09
N ALA A 31 1.83 10.53 -10.04
CA ALA A 31 1.57 9.61 -11.13
C ALA A 31 0.85 8.38 -10.58
N GLY A 32 0.04 7.73 -11.42
CA GLY A 32 -0.74 6.58 -10.99
C GLY A 32 -0.98 5.60 -12.13
N ILE A 33 -1.13 4.34 -11.75
CA ILE A 33 -1.64 3.28 -12.63
C ILE A 33 -2.79 2.56 -11.92
N ASN A 34 -3.73 2.09 -12.71
CA ASN A 34 -4.77 1.18 -12.26
C ASN A 34 -4.47 -0.21 -12.83
N VAL A 35 -4.46 -1.23 -11.97
CA VAL A 35 -4.17 -2.61 -12.35
C VAL A 35 -5.22 -3.55 -11.77
N THR A 36 -5.44 -4.68 -12.41
CA THR A 36 -6.26 -5.77 -11.84
C THR A 36 -5.32 -6.83 -11.27
N LEU A 37 -5.43 -7.09 -9.97
CA LEU A 37 -4.68 -8.14 -9.25
C LEU A 37 -5.68 -9.10 -8.60
N LEU A 38 -5.60 -10.37 -8.96
CA LEU A 38 -6.45 -11.45 -8.43
C LEU A 38 -7.95 -11.11 -8.48
N GLY A 39 -8.39 -10.55 -9.61
CA GLY A 39 -9.78 -10.16 -9.83
C GLY A 39 -10.21 -8.84 -9.18
N ARG A 40 -9.33 -8.15 -8.45
CA ARG A 40 -9.60 -6.85 -7.82
C ARG A 40 -8.85 -5.72 -8.51
N ASN A 41 -9.53 -4.59 -8.72
CA ASN A 41 -8.91 -3.39 -9.25
C ASN A 41 -8.18 -2.63 -8.14
N ILE A 42 -6.91 -2.36 -8.35
CA ILE A 42 -5.98 -1.73 -7.43
C ILE A 42 -5.39 -0.49 -8.09
N ASP A 43 -5.43 0.64 -7.39
CA ASP A 43 -4.65 1.82 -7.75
C ASP A 43 -3.28 1.73 -7.11
N ALA A 44 -2.24 1.95 -7.90
CA ALA A 44 -0.88 2.19 -7.44
C ALA A 44 -0.51 3.64 -7.79
N LEU A 45 -0.36 4.47 -6.76
CA LEU A 45 -0.05 5.88 -6.85
C LEU A 45 1.35 6.15 -6.31
N TYR A 46 2.08 7.00 -7.01
CA TYR A 46 3.34 7.58 -6.57
C TYR A 46 3.19 9.09 -6.48
N SER A 47 3.66 9.71 -5.40
CA SER A 47 3.79 11.16 -5.31
C SER A 47 5.15 11.59 -4.83
N HIS A 48 5.67 12.63 -5.45
CA HIS A 48 6.84 13.38 -5.05
C HIS A 48 6.39 14.78 -4.62
N ASN A 49 6.63 15.16 -3.38
CA ASN A 49 6.29 16.48 -2.87
C ASN A 49 7.46 17.08 -2.10
N GLN A 50 7.63 18.40 -2.20
CA GLN A 50 8.60 19.13 -1.41
C GLN A 50 7.89 20.10 -0.46
N ASP A 51 8.15 19.97 0.84
CA ASP A 51 7.54 20.83 1.86
C ASP A 51 8.23 22.21 1.95
N ALA A 52 7.70 23.08 2.82
CA ALA A 52 8.24 24.43 3.03
C ALA A 52 9.66 24.42 3.65
N GLN A 53 10.02 23.33 4.32
CA GLN A 53 11.31 23.06 4.95
C GLN A 53 12.29 22.37 3.99
N GLN A 54 11.90 22.20 2.71
CA GLN A 54 12.65 21.52 1.65
C GLN A 54 12.85 20.02 1.88
N ASN A 55 12.09 19.38 2.78
CA ASN A 55 12.05 17.93 2.85
C ASN A 55 11.32 17.39 1.62
N THR A 56 11.85 16.31 1.06
CA THR A 56 11.21 15.61 -0.05
C THR A 56 10.48 14.38 0.47
N HIS A 57 9.18 14.32 0.26
CA HIS A 57 8.34 13.16 0.48
C HIS A 57 8.19 12.40 -0.83
N ASN A 58 8.57 11.12 -0.83
CA ASN A 58 8.24 10.19 -1.91
C ASN A 58 7.31 9.14 -1.32
N THR A 59 6.04 9.21 -1.73
CA THR A 59 4.97 8.38 -1.19
C THR A 59 4.52 7.37 -2.23
N ILE A 60 4.32 6.13 -1.82
CA ILE A 60 3.69 5.08 -2.63
C ILE A 60 2.43 4.63 -1.90
N LEU A 61 1.31 4.60 -2.61
CA LEU A 61 0.04 4.05 -2.14
C LEU A 61 -0.43 2.97 -3.09
N ILE A 62 -0.69 1.78 -2.57
CA ILE A 62 -1.40 0.70 -3.23
C ILE A 62 -2.71 0.51 -2.47
N ALA A 63 -3.85 0.60 -3.14
CA ALA A 63 -5.15 0.43 -2.51
C ALA A 63 -6.21 -0.11 -3.47
N PRO A 64 -7.23 -0.83 -2.98
CA PRO A 64 -8.39 -1.20 -3.78
C PRO A 64 -9.13 0.05 -4.27
N THR A 65 -9.59 0.02 -5.52
CA THR A 65 -10.43 1.08 -6.10
C THR A 65 -11.91 0.93 -5.76
N ASP A 66 -12.31 -0.30 -5.42
CA ASP A 66 -13.61 -0.63 -4.87
C ASP A 66 -13.43 -1.59 -3.70
N PHE A 67 -14.46 -1.68 -2.87
CA PHE A 67 -14.56 -2.64 -1.76
C PHE A 67 -15.81 -3.51 -1.89
N SER A 68 -16.29 -3.69 -3.13
CA SER A 68 -17.41 -4.56 -3.45
C SER A 68 -17.03 -6.03 -3.27
N GLU A 69 -18.02 -6.93 -3.32
CA GLU A 69 -17.78 -8.38 -3.21
C GLU A 69 -16.62 -8.80 -4.13
N PRO A 70 -15.58 -9.43 -3.57
CA PRO A 70 -14.39 -9.77 -4.32
C PRO A 70 -14.74 -10.78 -5.40
N LYS A 71 -14.20 -10.58 -6.60
CA LYS A 71 -14.21 -11.63 -7.61
C LYS A 71 -13.37 -12.78 -7.12
N THR A 72 -13.96 -13.97 -7.13
CA THR A 72 -13.25 -15.21 -6.84
C THR A 72 -12.53 -15.69 -8.09
N ILE A 73 -11.29 -16.14 -7.92
CA ILE A 73 -10.50 -16.83 -8.93
C ILE A 73 -10.11 -18.20 -8.39
N SER A 74 -9.76 -19.13 -9.26
CA SER A 74 -9.20 -20.40 -8.85
C SER A 74 -7.71 -20.27 -8.48
N PHE A 75 -7.20 -21.19 -7.67
CA PHE A 75 -5.77 -21.25 -7.36
C PHE A 75 -4.92 -21.48 -8.61
N GLY A 76 -5.43 -22.27 -9.57
CA GLY A 76 -4.77 -22.44 -10.87
C GLY A 76 -4.68 -21.12 -11.63
N GLU A 77 -5.77 -20.35 -11.69
CA GLU A 77 -5.79 -19.02 -12.31
C GLU A 77 -4.86 -18.03 -11.61
N MET A 78 -4.77 -18.08 -10.27
CA MET A 78 -3.81 -17.29 -9.51
C MET A 78 -2.38 -17.59 -9.95
N ILE A 79 -1.99 -18.87 -9.97
CA ILE A 79 -0.65 -19.31 -10.41
C ILE A 79 -0.35 -18.81 -11.83
N ASP A 80 -1.29 -18.97 -12.75
CA ASP A 80 -1.11 -18.56 -14.14
C ASP A 80 -0.94 -17.03 -14.27
N GLN A 81 -1.71 -16.25 -13.50
CA GLN A 81 -1.53 -14.80 -13.44
C GLN A 81 -0.16 -14.40 -12.87
N PHE A 82 0.34 -15.11 -11.83
CA PHE A 82 1.66 -14.85 -11.28
C PHE A 82 2.78 -15.18 -12.27
N LYS A 83 2.68 -16.31 -12.98
CA LYS A 83 3.60 -16.68 -14.06
C LYS A 83 3.65 -15.59 -15.14
N GLN A 84 2.48 -15.17 -15.62
CA GLN A 84 2.37 -14.20 -16.69
C GLN A 84 2.88 -12.81 -16.28
N SER A 85 2.59 -12.37 -15.05
CA SER A 85 2.85 -11.01 -14.60
C SER A 85 4.26 -10.81 -14.03
N PHE A 86 4.82 -11.84 -13.40
CA PHE A 86 6.11 -11.74 -12.68
C PHE A 86 7.20 -12.67 -13.24
N GLY A 87 6.91 -13.44 -14.30
CA GLY A 87 7.90 -14.31 -14.93
C GLY A 87 8.34 -15.48 -14.06
N MET A 88 7.45 -15.98 -13.18
CA MET A 88 7.71 -17.13 -12.31
C MET A 88 8.00 -18.38 -13.16
N GLY A 89 9.08 -19.09 -12.85
CA GLY A 89 9.48 -20.31 -13.57
C GLY A 89 8.70 -21.55 -13.12
N ASP A 90 8.66 -22.58 -13.96
CA ASP A 90 7.97 -23.85 -13.67
C ASP A 90 8.45 -24.55 -12.40
N THR A 91 9.68 -24.27 -11.96
CA THR A 91 10.27 -24.84 -10.73
C THR A 91 9.58 -24.31 -9.47
N ASP A 92 9.33 -23.00 -9.39
CA ASP A 92 8.72 -22.38 -8.20
C ASP A 92 7.26 -22.82 -8.05
N VAL A 93 6.58 -22.97 -9.19
CA VAL A 93 5.20 -23.42 -9.27
C VAL A 93 5.07 -24.87 -8.80
N LYS A 94 5.97 -25.75 -9.24
CA LYS A 94 6.00 -27.15 -8.78
C LYS A 94 6.27 -27.27 -7.28
N GLN A 95 7.06 -26.39 -6.69
CA GLN A 95 7.26 -26.39 -5.24
C GLN A 95 5.97 -26.03 -4.49
N LEU A 96 5.23 -25.03 -4.99
CA LEU A 96 3.93 -24.64 -4.44
C LEU A 96 2.90 -25.78 -4.57
N GLU A 97 2.79 -26.36 -5.77
CA GLU A 97 1.87 -27.47 -6.05
C GLU A 97 2.20 -28.69 -5.19
N ASN A 98 3.49 -29.05 -5.05
CA ASN A 98 3.91 -30.19 -4.23
C ASN A 98 3.63 -29.97 -2.74
N ALA A 99 3.89 -28.76 -2.23
CA ALA A 99 3.63 -28.43 -0.83
C ALA A 99 2.16 -28.65 -0.48
N VAL A 100 1.24 -28.23 -1.36
CA VAL A 100 -0.19 -28.36 -1.08
C VAL A 100 -0.75 -29.74 -1.44
N ASN A 101 -0.31 -30.36 -2.55
CA ASN A 101 -0.73 -31.73 -2.90
C ASN A 101 -0.30 -32.77 -1.86
N SER A 102 0.79 -32.52 -1.12
CA SER A 102 1.22 -33.40 -0.02
C SER A 102 0.24 -33.44 1.17
N THR A 103 -0.68 -32.47 1.25
CA THR A 103 -1.75 -32.43 2.25
C THR A 103 -3.08 -33.02 1.77
N ALA A 104 -3.20 -33.35 0.47
CA ALA A 104 -4.38 -34.01 -0.07
C ALA A 104 -4.41 -35.49 0.34
N LYS A 105 -5.56 -35.98 0.83
CA LYS A 105 -5.71 -37.41 1.17
C LYS A 105 -5.68 -38.27 -0.09
N GLN A 106 -5.02 -39.42 -0.01
CA GLN A 106 -5.05 -40.46 -1.06
C GLN A 106 -6.50 -40.85 -1.39
N GLY A 107 -6.88 -40.72 -2.67
CA GLY A 107 -8.22 -41.06 -3.17
C GLY A 107 -9.27 -39.95 -3.01
N SER A 108 -8.93 -38.78 -2.49
CA SER A 108 -9.84 -37.63 -2.50
C SER A 108 -9.92 -37.04 -3.91
N ALA A 109 -11.12 -36.65 -4.34
CA ALA A 109 -11.35 -35.86 -5.57
C ALA A 109 -10.88 -34.40 -5.44
N PHE A 110 -9.93 -34.15 -4.53
CA PHE A 110 -9.42 -32.83 -4.19
C PHE A 110 -8.52 -32.32 -5.32
N ASP A 111 -9.03 -31.37 -6.09
CA ASP A 111 -8.26 -30.61 -7.08
C ASP A 111 -8.01 -29.21 -6.55
N ILE A 112 -6.80 -29.00 -6.01
CA ILE A 112 -6.35 -27.70 -5.51
C ILE A 112 -6.50 -26.59 -6.55
N ASN A 113 -6.35 -26.88 -7.84
CA ASN A 113 -6.42 -25.85 -8.87
C ASN A 113 -7.83 -25.26 -8.99
N GLN A 114 -8.84 -25.95 -8.48
CA GLN A 114 -10.22 -25.47 -8.41
C GLN A 114 -10.53 -24.73 -7.10
N LEU A 115 -9.58 -24.69 -6.16
CA LEU A 115 -9.74 -23.97 -4.90
C LEU A 115 -10.00 -22.49 -5.19
N LYS A 116 -11.12 -22.01 -4.68
CA LYS A 116 -11.62 -20.67 -4.93
C LYS A 116 -11.04 -19.69 -3.91
N ILE A 117 -10.33 -18.68 -4.42
CA ILE A 117 -9.63 -17.67 -3.63
C ILE A 117 -10.13 -16.29 -4.03
N SER A 118 -10.32 -15.43 -3.05
CA SER A 118 -10.76 -14.05 -3.22
C SER A 118 -9.80 -13.11 -2.51
N LEU A 119 -9.28 -12.11 -3.23
CA LEU A 119 -8.52 -11.03 -2.63
C LEU A 119 -9.49 -9.96 -2.13
N ASN A 120 -9.69 -9.88 -0.81
CA ASN A 120 -10.64 -8.96 -0.21
C ASN A 120 -10.06 -7.55 -0.10
N SER A 121 -8.79 -7.44 0.30
CA SER A 121 -8.09 -6.17 0.42
C SER A 121 -6.59 -6.32 0.21
N ALA A 122 -5.98 -5.33 -0.44
CA ALA A 122 -4.54 -5.19 -0.60
C ALA A 122 -4.18 -3.70 -0.48
N PHE A 123 -3.54 -3.35 0.63
CA PHE A 123 -3.16 -1.99 0.97
C PHE A 123 -1.67 -1.94 1.33
N LEU A 124 -0.98 -0.94 0.78
CA LEU A 124 0.39 -0.59 1.14
C LEU A 124 0.55 0.93 1.07
N TYR A 125 1.03 1.54 2.13
CA TYR A 125 1.44 2.94 2.17
C TYR A 125 2.88 3.01 2.64
N LEU A 126 3.74 3.57 1.78
CA LEU A 126 5.14 3.84 2.07
C LEU A 126 5.38 5.33 1.97
N ASP A 127 5.98 5.92 3.01
CA ASP A 127 6.41 7.32 2.99
C ASP A 127 7.91 7.39 3.28
N HIS A 128 8.65 7.83 2.26
CA HIS A 128 10.08 8.06 2.34
C HIS A 128 10.33 9.55 2.42
N VAL A 129 10.94 9.98 3.52
CA VAL A 129 11.29 11.38 3.71
C VAL A 129 12.79 11.55 3.60
N LYS A 130 13.18 12.43 2.68
CA LYS A 130 14.56 12.85 2.50
C LYS A 130 14.70 14.29 2.97
N ALA A 131 15.27 14.45 4.16
CA ALA A 131 15.71 15.75 4.65
C ALA A 131 17.01 16.18 3.95
N PRO A 132 17.24 17.49 3.74
CA PRO A 132 18.45 18.01 3.06
C PRO A 132 19.78 17.53 3.66
N ASN A 133 19.80 17.17 4.94
CA ASN A 133 21.01 16.81 5.70
C ASN A 133 21.01 15.37 6.27
N ALA A 134 20.11 14.49 5.81
CA ALA A 134 20.05 13.10 6.29
C ALA A 134 20.87 12.14 5.40
N GLU A 135 21.62 11.22 6.01
CA GLU A 135 22.19 10.08 5.29
C GLU A 135 21.05 9.18 4.77
N LYS A 136 21.11 8.87 3.46
CA LYS A 136 20.16 8.08 2.65
C LYS A 136 18.80 7.70 3.28
N GLY A 137 17.75 8.35 2.78
CA GLY A 137 16.39 7.83 2.59
C GLY A 137 15.84 6.91 3.69
N GLN A 138 15.47 7.48 4.83
CA GLN A 138 14.69 6.76 5.83
C GLN A 138 13.25 6.53 5.32
N ILE A 139 12.77 5.31 5.48
CA ILE A 139 11.32 5.04 5.46
C ILE A 139 10.79 5.59 6.78
N GLU A 140 10.00 6.65 6.72
CA GLU A 140 9.38 7.24 7.91
C GLU A 140 8.15 6.45 8.30
N LYS A 141 7.39 5.95 7.31
CA LYS A 141 6.16 5.22 7.55
C LYS A 141 5.99 4.06 6.57
N CYS A 142 5.61 2.91 7.11
CA CYS A 142 5.22 1.72 6.36
C CYS A 142 3.96 1.14 7.00
N GLU A 143 2.85 1.21 6.27
CA GLU A 143 1.56 0.67 6.66
C GLU A 143 1.09 -0.33 5.60
N TYR A 144 0.60 -1.47 6.01
CA TYR A 144 0.14 -2.52 5.13
C TYR A 144 -1.09 -3.23 5.68
N ALA A 145 -1.93 -3.72 4.77
CA ALA A 145 -2.98 -4.67 5.06
C ALA A 145 -3.20 -5.61 3.87
N LEU A 146 -3.36 -6.89 4.14
CA LEU A 146 -3.68 -7.93 3.17
C LEU A 146 -4.79 -8.80 3.75
N SER A 147 -5.86 -9.00 2.98
CA SER A 147 -6.99 -9.85 3.35
C SER A 147 -7.32 -10.80 2.21
N VAL A 148 -7.26 -12.10 2.49
CA VAL A 148 -7.52 -13.18 1.54
C VAL A 148 -8.61 -14.10 2.11
N PHE A 149 -9.58 -14.43 1.28
CA PHE A 149 -10.64 -15.39 1.60
C PHE A 149 -10.49 -16.63 0.72
N VAL A 150 -10.71 -17.80 1.30
CA VAL A 150 -10.64 -19.10 0.64
C VAL A 150 -11.94 -19.85 0.89
N ASP A 151 -12.63 -20.21 -0.20
CA ASP A 151 -13.83 -21.03 -0.17
C ASP A 151 -13.45 -22.51 -0.12
N LEU A 152 -13.95 -23.20 0.91
CA LEU A 152 -13.67 -24.60 1.22
C LEU A 152 -14.94 -25.46 1.20
N SER A 153 -16.09 -24.92 0.77
CA SER A 153 -17.40 -25.57 0.88
C SER A 153 -17.46 -26.96 0.26
N ASP A 154 -16.66 -27.15 -0.80
CA ASP A 154 -16.59 -28.36 -1.63
C ASP A 154 -15.31 -29.17 -1.38
N PHE A 155 -14.42 -28.67 -0.51
CA PHE A 155 -13.06 -29.19 -0.35
C PHE A 155 -12.82 -29.91 0.98
N LEU A 156 -13.53 -29.54 2.04
CA LEU A 156 -13.36 -30.18 3.36
C LEU A 156 -14.46 -31.23 3.62
N PRO A 157 -14.10 -32.37 4.24
CA PRO A 157 -15.08 -33.38 4.62
C PRO A 157 -16.04 -32.81 5.65
N ASP A 158 -17.32 -33.15 5.49
CA ASP A 158 -18.32 -32.85 6.51
C ASP A 158 -17.95 -33.60 7.81
N LEU A 159 -17.74 -32.86 8.90
CA LEU A 159 -17.40 -33.43 10.21
C LEU A 159 -18.66 -33.90 10.96
N GLY A 160 -19.82 -33.93 10.30
CA GLY A 160 -21.10 -34.45 10.78
C GLY A 160 -21.93 -33.42 11.55
N PHE A 161 -21.29 -32.62 12.40
CA PHE A 161 -21.94 -31.56 13.18
C PHE A 161 -21.32 -30.17 12.94
N ILE A 162 -20.17 -30.11 12.28
CA ILE A 162 -19.48 -28.87 11.90
C ILE A 162 -19.06 -28.98 10.45
N LYS A 163 -19.46 -28.00 9.64
CA LYS A 163 -18.96 -27.82 8.27
C LYS A 163 -18.10 -26.56 8.21
N ILE A 164 -16.87 -26.70 7.74
CA ILE A 164 -15.98 -25.56 7.49
C ILE A 164 -16.20 -25.13 6.05
N ASN A 165 -16.92 -24.01 5.86
CA ASN A 165 -17.23 -23.50 4.52
C ASN A 165 -16.12 -22.63 3.95
N SER A 166 -15.32 -21.99 4.79
CA SER A 166 -14.32 -21.02 4.34
C SER A 166 -13.27 -20.74 5.40
N VAL A 167 -12.11 -20.28 4.96
CA VAL A 167 -11.06 -19.72 5.82
C VAL A 167 -10.70 -18.33 5.29
N PHE A 168 -10.39 -17.42 6.19
CA PHE A 168 -9.88 -16.10 5.83
C PHE A 168 -8.54 -15.84 6.54
N PHE A 169 -7.64 -15.16 5.85
CA PHE A 169 -6.32 -14.78 6.33
C PHE A 169 -6.19 -13.27 6.22
N ASN A 170 -5.82 -12.63 7.33
CA ASN A 170 -5.63 -11.20 7.40
C ASN A 170 -4.27 -10.89 8.01
N LEU A 171 -3.51 -10.00 7.38
CA LEU A 171 -2.20 -9.53 7.84
C LEU A 171 -2.17 -8.01 7.77
N TRP A 172 -1.93 -7.32 8.89
CA TRP A 172 -1.92 -5.85 8.91
C TRP A 172 -1.04 -5.28 10.03
N ASN A 173 -0.61 -4.03 9.87
CA ASN A 173 -0.01 -3.19 10.92
C ASN A 173 -0.69 -1.81 11.02
N LEU A 174 -1.98 -1.76 10.69
CA LEU A 174 -2.80 -0.56 10.73
C LEU A 174 -3.34 -0.28 12.14
N THR A 175 -3.69 0.98 12.41
CA THR A 175 -4.55 1.30 13.56
C THR A 175 -5.92 0.64 13.42
N PRO A 176 -6.67 0.39 14.52
CA PRO A 176 -8.01 -0.22 14.44
C PRO A 176 -8.97 0.53 13.51
N GLU A 177 -8.88 1.86 13.49
CA GLU A 177 -9.72 2.73 12.68
C GLU A 177 -9.42 2.60 11.18
N GLN A 178 -8.13 2.52 10.83
CA GLN A 178 -7.69 2.26 9.45
C GLN A 178 -8.01 0.82 9.03
N GLN A 179 -7.82 -0.16 9.91
CA GLN A 179 -8.14 -1.56 9.66
C GLN A 179 -9.62 -1.72 9.28
N GLN A 180 -10.53 -1.11 10.05
CA GLN A 180 -11.96 -1.19 9.78
C GLN A 180 -12.30 -0.63 8.38
N LYS A 181 -11.68 0.48 7.98
CA LYS A 181 -11.89 1.11 6.68
C LYS A 181 -11.30 0.32 5.51
N VAL A 182 -10.16 -0.34 5.72
CA VAL A 182 -9.38 -0.95 4.63
C VAL A 182 -9.73 -2.42 4.42
N MET A 183 -9.99 -3.16 5.49
CA MET A 183 -10.17 -4.60 5.39
C MET A 183 -11.63 -5.05 5.39
N HIS A 184 -12.56 -4.24 5.95
CA HIS A 184 -13.97 -4.63 6.12
C HIS A 184 -14.17 -6.03 6.75
N VAL A 185 -13.21 -6.47 7.58
CA VAL A 185 -13.27 -7.77 8.26
C VAL A 185 -13.96 -7.60 9.61
N ALA A 186 -14.74 -8.61 9.99
CA ALA A 186 -15.23 -8.77 11.36
C ALA A 186 -14.06 -8.75 12.36
N ASP A 187 -13.99 -7.68 13.15
CA ASP A 187 -13.07 -7.58 14.29
C ASP A 187 -13.55 -8.49 15.43
N LEU A 188 -12.60 -9.10 16.15
CA LEU A 188 -12.89 -10.09 17.19
C LEU A 188 -13.68 -9.46 18.34
N GLU A 189 -13.32 -8.25 18.76
CA GLU A 189 -14.03 -7.56 19.85
C GLU A 189 -15.41 -7.08 19.41
N THR A 190 -15.54 -6.60 18.18
CA THR A 190 -16.83 -6.24 17.58
C THR A 190 -17.76 -7.44 17.51
N THR A 191 -17.24 -8.60 17.07
CA THR A 191 -18.00 -9.85 16.99
C THR A 191 -18.36 -10.37 18.38
N ARG A 192 -17.41 -10.36 19.32
CA ARG A 192 -17.62 -10.72 20.73
C ARG A 192 -18.72 -9.85 21.34
N ARG A 193 -18.66 -8.53 21.17
CA ARG A 193 -19.67 -7.59 21.66
C ARG A 193 -21.04 -7.90 21.09
N GLN A 194 -21.13 -8.15 19.79
CA GLN A 194 -22.39 -8.49 19.13
C GLN A 194 -22.98 -9.80 19.67
N ILE A 195 -22.16 -10.82 19.89
CA ILE A 195 -22.58 -12.09 20.51
C ILE A 195 -23.05 -11.89 21.95
N LEU A 196 -22.38 -11.02 22.70
CA LEU A 196 -22.67 -10.75 24.11
C LEU A 196 -23.72 -9.65 24.33
N GLY A 197 -24.24 -9.03 23.26
CA GLY A 197 -25.17 -7.90 23.34
C GLY A 197 -24.55 -6.62 23.93
N GLU A 198 -23.22 -6.50 23.93
CA GLU A 198 -22.53 -5.31 24.39
C GLU A 198 -22.66 -4.19 23.33
N PRO A 199 -22.85 -2.93 23.73
CA PRO A 199 -22.99 -1.82 22.79
C PRO A 199 -21.70 -1.65 21.95
N ALA A 200 -21.90 -1.27 20.69
CA ALA A 200 -20.81 -0.91 19.79
C ALA A 200 -19.96 0.22 20.41
N PRO A 201 -18.64 0.26 20.16
CA PRO A 201 -17.81 1.39 20.58
C PRO A 201 -18.41 2.69 20.04
N ALA A 202 -18.40 3.74 20.86
CA ALA A 202 -18.89 5.05 20.46
C ALA A 202 -18.17 5.48 19.17
N ALA A 203 -18.95 5.92 18.18
CA ALA A 203 -18.39 6.47 16.94
C ALA A 203 -17.42 7.60 17.31
N LEU A 204 -16.27 7.62 16.65
CA LEU A 204 -15.26 8.67 16.86
C LEU A 204 -15.92 10.05 16.67
N PRO A 205 -15.62 11.03 17.54
CA PRO A 205 -16.08 12.39 17.34
C PRO A 205 -15.61 12.88 15.97
N ALA A 206 -16.52 13.50 15.21
CA ALA A 206 -16.17 14.12 13.93
C ALA A 206 -15.03 15.12 14.15
N PRO A 207 -14.07 15.22 13.21
CA PRO A 207 -13.01 16.22 13.31
C PRO A 207 -13.65 17.60 13.43
N GLU A 208 -13.30 18.34 14.49
CA GLU A 208 -13.82 19.68 14.71
C GLU A 208 -13.50 20.55 13.47
N PRO A 209 -14.46 21.37 13.01
CA PRO A 209 -14.22 22.25 11.88
C PRO A 209 -13.07 23.21 12.24
N SER A 210 -12.00 23.19 11.44
CA SER A 210 -10.90 24.13 11.57
C SER A 210 -11.43 25.57 11.59
N PRO A 211 -10.98 26.42 12.52
CA PRO A 211 -11.40 27.81 12.56
C PRO A 211 -10.98 28.50 11.27
N ALA A 212 -11.96 29.09 10.58
CA ALA A 212 -11.73 29.92 9.42
C ALA A 212 -10.76 31.05 9.80
N SER A 213 -9.61 31.10 9.13
CA SER A 213 -8.68 32.24 9.17
C SER A 213 -8.95 33.16 7.98
#